data_AF-A0A073INJ3-F1
#
_entry.id   AF-A0A073INJ3-F1
#
_cell.length_a   1.000
_cell.length_b   1.000
_cell.length_c   1.000
_cell.angle_alpha   90.00
_cell.angle_beta   90.00
_cell.angle_gamma   90.00
#
_symmetry.space_group_name_H-M   'P 1'
#
loop_
_entity.id
_entity.type
_entity.pdbx_description
1 polymer ?
#
loop_
_entity_poly.entity_id
_entity_poly.type
_entity_poly.pdbx_seq_one_letter_code
_entity_poly.pdbx_strand_id
1 'polypeptide(L)'
;MGAINYRLNPFTGAMNAVLITNEEHIIPSVSPYWVRLNEVPLKESPSSMKVYLFTGSAFVQMSEVAAQPASGQFWPDYSAAPGGDTEWNTGLLLFSSAQAGMKIRVNYKGTGMPVAAESEEKIHGVARFDTPGNYTWDCPHGVTKVYVTAVGGGGIKGNSHPDGGPGGLGGNGYSCFKAPVAVAPDASYAVHVGAAAYRNMSGGGGIVDAEDTTFGSLLTAAHGENGGNATGAGPGTDGAGGWNILQYGVGQGQPYSAAADGGLLIIEW
;
A
#
# COMPACT_ATOMS: atom_id res chain seq x y z
N MET A 1 28.21 -8.56 -2.89
CA MET A 1 27.45 -7.58 -2.10
C MET A 1 27.34 -8.17 -0.72
N GLY A 2 27.96 -7.56 0.29
CA GLY A 2 27.98 -8.09 1.66
C GLY A 2 26.62 -7.98 2.34
N ALA A 3 26.43 -8.73 3.42
CA ALA A 3 25.25 -8.66 4.27
C ALA A 3 24.83 -7.20 4.53
N ILE A 4 23.57 -6.86 4.29
CA ILE A 4 22.97 -5.58 4.68
C ILE A 4 22.05 -5.83 5.87
N ASN A 5 21.91 -4.85 6.76
CA ASN A 5 21.04 -4.89 7.96
C ASN A 5 21.51 -5.79 9.12
N TYR A 6 22.81 -5.84 9.35
CA TYR A 6 23.36 -6.39 10.59
C TYR A 6 23.34 -5.37 11.74
N ARG A 7 23.12 -5.86 12.96
CA ARG A 7 23.39 -5.09 14.18
C ARG A 7 24.91 -4.97 14.34
N LEU A 8 25.51 -3.92 13.80
CA LEU A 8 26.92 -3.62 14.05
C LEU A 8 27.07 -2.77 15.30
N ASN A 9 28.10 -3.04 16.09
CA ASN A 9 28.62 -2.04 16.99
C ASN A 9 29.42 -1.00 16.16
N PRO A 10 29.01 0.28 16.11
CA PRO A 10 29.67 1.30 15.30
C PRO A 10 31.06 1.68 15.80
N PHE A 11 31.45 1.30 17.03
CA PHE A 11 32.74 1.62 17.62
C PHE A 11 33.76 0.49 17.51
N THR A 12 33.30 -0.77 17.48
CA THR A 12 34.19 -1.94 17.41
C THR A 12 34.14 -2.66 16.06
N GLY A 13 33.16 -2.35 15.21
CA GLY A 13 32.94 -3.06 13.95
C GLY A 13 32.49 -4.51 14.14
N ALA A 14 32.13 -4.91 15.36
CA ALA A 14 31.72 -6.27 15.67
C ALA A 14 30.21 -6.46 15.52
N MET A 15 29.81 -7.68 15.16
CA MET A 15 28.40 -8.12 15.18
C MET A 15 27.86 -8.12 16.61
N ASN A 16 26.76 -7.41 16.84
CA ASN A 16 26.06 -7.34 18.12
C ASN A 16 24.79 -8.19 18.06
N ALA A 17 24.97 -9.51 18.21
CA ALA A 17 23.84 -10.43 18.19
C ALA A 17 23.01 -10.32 19.49
N VAL A 18 21.69 -10.30 19.37
CA VAL A 18 20.76 -10.20 20.50
C VAL A 18 20.01 -11.51 20.68
N LEU A 19 19.85 -11.94 21.93
CA LEU A 19 19.05 -13.11 22.24
C LEU A 19 17.56 -12.81 22.03
N ILE A 20 16.95 -13.49 21.07
CA ILE A 20 15.52 -13.50 20.81
C ILE A 20 14.94 -14.73 21.48
N THR A 21 13.86 -14.53 22.25
CA THR A 21 13.20 -15.60 22.99
C THR A 21 11.71 -15.57 22.73
N ASN A 22 11.11 -16.76 22.68
CA ASN A 22 9.69 -16.98 22.49
C ASN A 22 9.10 -16.35 21.22
N GLU A 23 9.86 -16.28 20.12
CA GLU A 23 9.32 -15.86 18.83
C GLU A 23 8.36 -16.92 18.29
N GLU A 24 7.09 -16.58 18.09
CA GLU A 24 6.06 -17.54 17.64
C GLU A 24 5.71 -17.38 16.17
N HIS A 25 5.50 -18.51 15.49
CA HIS A 25 5.07 -18.58 14.09
C HIS A 25 4.07 -19.71 13.89
N ILE A 26 3.36 -19.70 12.77
CA ILE A 26 2.53 -20.81 12.32
C ILE A 26 3.18 -21.40 11.07
N ILE A 27 3.40 -22.71 11.05
CA ILE A 27 3.90 -23.40 9.87
C ILE A 27 2.80 -23.33 8.80
N PRO A 28 3.10 -22.91 7.54
CA PRO A 28 2.10 -22.89 6.47
C PRO A 28 1.32 -24.20 6.37
N SER A 29 0.01 -24.12 6.11
CA SER A 29 -0.84 -25.30 5.94
C SER A 29 -0.66 -25.97 4.57
N VAL A 30 0.04 -25.30 3.66
CA VAL A 30 0.33 -25.74 2.29
C VAL A 30 1.81 -25.62 1.99
N SER A 31 2.30 -26.46 1.09
CA SER A 31 3.69 -26.40 0.63
C SER A 31 3.97 -25.05 -0.06
N PRO A 32 5.15 -24.43 0.16
CA PRO A 32 6.29 -24.96 0.92
C PRO A 32 6.23 -24.57 2.41
N TYR A 33 6.53 -25.53 3.30
CA TYR A 33 6.41 -25.41 4.76
C TYR A 33 7.57 -24.61 5.39
N TRP A 34 7.89 -23.47 4.79
CA TRP A 34 8.92 -22.56 5.26
C TRP A 34 8.34 -21.58 6.26
N VAL A 35 9.06 -21.36 7.34
CA VAL A 35 8.83 -20.25 8.27
C VAL A 35 10.02 -19.32 8.19
N ARG A 36 9.73 -18.02 8.19
CA ARG A 36 10.74 -16.98 8.20
C ARG A 36 10.79 -16.30 9.55
N LEU A 37 11.97 -16.26 10.15
CA LEU A 37 12.21 -15.57 11.41
C LEU A 37 12.26 -14.05 11.23
N ASN A 38 11.97 -13.29 12.29
CA ASN A 38 11.97 -11.83 12.27
C ASN A 38 13.37 -11.24 12.12
N GLU A 39 14.38 -11.95 12.61
CA GLU A 39 15.80 -11.63 12.48
C GLU A 39 16.57 -12.84 11.93
N VAL A 40 17.69 -12.58 11.26
CA VAL A 40 18.60 -13.63 10.79
C VAL A 40 19.28 -14.28 12.00
N PRO A 41 19.22 -15.62 12.15
CA PRO A 41 19.98 -16.30 13.17
C PRO A 41 21.48 -16.19 12.92
N LEU A 42 22.24 -15.91 13.97
CA LEU A 42 23.69 -16.04 13.96
C LEU A 42 24.06 -17.48 13.60
N LYS A 43 24.85 -17.63 12.53
CA LYS A 43 25.33 -18.93 12.07
C LYS A 43 26.41 -19.44 13.03
N GLU A 44 26.04 -20.37 13.90
CA GLU A 44 26.93 -21.01 14.87
C GLU A 44 27.03 -22.52 14.60
N SER A 45 28.18 -23.13 14.85
CA SER A 45 28.37 -24.58 14.79
C SER A 45 28.99 -25.07 16.11
N PRO A 46 28.23 -25.76 16.98
CA PRO A 46 26.81 -26.11 16.85
C PRO A 46 25.87 -24.89 16.97
N SER A 47 24.69 -24.97 16.34
CA SER A 47 23.66 -23.94 16.40
C SER A 47 23.16 -23.71 17.84
N SER A 48 23.04 -22.44 18.25
CA SER A 48 22.42 -22.07 19.51
C SER A 48 20.89 -22.01 19.44
N MET A 49 20.31 -22.19 18.25
CA MET A 49 18.87 -22.10 18.03
C MET A 49 18.12 -23.25 18.72
N LYS A 50 16.95 -22.93 19.25
CA LYS A 50 16.00 -23.88 19.82
C LYS A 50 14.62 -23.61 19.23
N VAL A 51 14.09 -24.58 18.50
CA VAL A 51 12.73 -24.55 17.97
C VAL A 51 11.87 -25.49 18.82
N TYR A 52 10.67 -25.04 19.17
CA TYR A 52 9.68 -25.80 19.90
C TYR A 52 8.37 -25.83 19.12
N LEU A 53 7.73 -26.99 19.04
CA LEU A 53 6.44 -27.19 18.41
C LEU A 53 5.34 -27.22 19.46
N PHE A 54 4.23 -26.53 19.24
CA PHE A 54 3.05 -26.62 20.09
C PHE A 54 2.22 -27.86 19.73
N THR A 55 2.14 -28.83 20.65
CA THR A 55 1.39 -30.08 20.45
C THR A 55 -0.05 -30.03 20.98
N GLY A 56 -0.63 -28.84 21.10
CA GLY A 56 -1.98 -28.62 21.63
C GLY A 56 -2.05 -28.41 23.14
N SER A 57 -1.02 -28.83 23.90
CA SER A 57 -0.97 -28.65 25.36
C SER A 57 0.37 -28.10 25.88
N ALA A 58 1.47 -28.34 25.15
CA ALA A 58 2.80 -27.89 25.54
C ALA A 58 3.66 -27.61 24.31
N PHE A 59 4.76 -26.89 24.54
CA PHE A 59 5.83 -26.71 23.57
C PHE A 59 6.87 -27.83 23.75
N VAL A 60 7.09 -28.62 22.71
CA VAL A 60 8.07 -29.72 22.69
C VAL A 60 9.23 -29.33 21.78
N GLN A 61 10.46 -29.47 22.28
CA GLN A 61 11.65 -29.11 21.51
C GLN A 61 11.82 -30.02 20.29
N MET A 62 12.14 -29.41 19.15
CA MET A 62 12.41 -30.08 17.89
C MET A 62 13.91 -30.31 17.67
N SER A 63 14.25 -31.25 16.79
CA SER A 63 15.63 -31.54 16.42
C SER A 63 16.04 -30.80 15.15
N GLU A 64 17.18 -30.11 15.20
CA GLU A 64 17.81 -29.51 14.03
C GLU A 64 18.43 -30.61 13.17
N VAL A 65 18.21 -30.58 11.86
CA VAL A 65 18.84 -31.46 10.87
C VAL A 65 19.51 -30.65 9.78
N ALA A 66 20.37 -31.27 8.98
CA ALA A 66 21.09 -30.64 7.86
C ALA A 66 20.54 -31.05 6.47
N ALA A 67 19.33 -31.61 6.43
CA ALA A 67 18.65 -32.09 5.22
C ALA A 67 17.13 -32.01 5.41
N GLN A 68 16.36 -32.45 4.40
CA GLN A 68 14.89 -32.46 4.45
C GLN A 68 14.37 -33.03 5.78
N PRO A 69 13.58 -32.27 6.56
CA PRO A 69 13.17 -32.66 7.91
C PRO A 69 12.04 -33.70 7.91
N ALA A 70 12.16 -34.69 8.80
CA ALA A 70 11.06 -35.58 9.19
C ALA A 70 10.20 -34.96 10.31
N SER A 71 9.14 -35.66 10.74
CA SER A 71 8.31 -35.20 11.86
C SER A 71 9.15 -35.00 13.12
N GLY A 72 8.92 -33.88 13.82
CA GLY A 72 9.69 -33.46 14.99
C GLY A 72 11.04 -32.80 14.67
N GLN A 73 11.38 -32.63 13.38
CA GLN A 73 12.64 -32.03 12.95
C GLN A 73 12.41 -30.71 12.21
N PHE A 74 13.45 -29.87 12.15
CA PHE A 74 13.49 -28.65 11.33
C PHE A 74 14.85 -28.53 10.66
N TRP A 75 14.88 -27.88 9.49
CA TRP A 75 16.10 -27.58 8.77
C TRP A 75 16.27 -26.07 8.62
N PRO A 76 17.29 -25.46 9.23
CA PRO A 76 17.65 -24.07 8.96
C PRO A 76 18.31 -23.95 7.59
N ASP A 77 17.97 -22.91 6.84
CA ASP A 77 18.60 -22.59 5.56
C ASP A 77 20.01 -21.99 5.73
N TYR A 78 20.88 -22.71 6.43
CA TYR A 78 22.27 -22.29 6.66
C TYR A 78 23.18 -22.51 5.44
N SER A 79 22.70 -23.23 4.43
CA SER A 79 23.42 -23.43 3.17
C SER A 79 23.15 -22.36 2.12
N ALA A 80 22.11 -21.52 2.30
CA ALA A 80 21.92 -20.40 1.40
C ALA A 80 23.10 -19.44 1.53
N ALA A 81 23.77 -19.19 0.42
CA ALA A 81 24.77 -18.13 0.28
C ALA A 81 24.16 -17.00 -0.57
N PRO A 82 23.10 -16.30 -0.09
CA PRO A 82 22.48 -15.25 -0.87
C PRO A 82 23.52 -14.16 -1.13
N GLY A 83 23.66 -13.75 -2.39
CA GLY A 83 24.70 -12.79 -2.80
C GLY A 83 26.15 -13.34 -2.79
N GLY A 84 26.33 -14.65 -2.61
CA GLY A 84 27.64 -15.33 -2.60
C GLY A 84 28.34 -15.39 -1.24
N ASP A 85 27.68 -14.94 -0.17
CA ASP A 85 28.24 -14.92 1.18
C ASP A 85 27.93 -16.24 1.92
N THR A 86 28.94 -17.07 2.11
CA THR A 86 28.79 -18.38 2.77
C THR A 86 28.67 -18.28 4.28
N GLU A 87 28.88 -17.11 4.88
CA GLU A 87 28.72 -16.87 6.31
C GLU A 87 27.30 -16.39 6.64
N TRP A 88 26.51 -16.02 5.64
CA TRP A 88 25.14 -15.53 5.78
C TRP A 88 24.09 -16.64 5.63
N ASN A 89 22.88 -16.42 6.15
CA ASN A 89 21.70 -17.25 5.92
C ASN A 89 20.45 -16.36 5.77
N THR A 90 19.34 -16.93 5.29
CA THR A 90 18.12 -16.16 4.96
C THR A 90 17.15 -15.99 6.14
N GLY A 91 17.41 -16.64 7.28
CA GLY A 91 16.46 -16.74 8.38
C GLY A 91 15.27 -17.67 8.10
N LEU A 92 15.36 -18.51 7.08
CA LEU A 92 14.33 -19.50 6.74
C LEU A 92 14.54 -20.83 7.48
N LEU A 93 13.44 -21.40 7.96
CA LEU A 93 13.36 -22.72 8.59
C LEU A 93 12.36 -23.59 7.83
N LEU A 94 12.79 -24.76 7.35
CA LEU A 94 11.91 -25.74 6.73
C LEU A 94 11.39 -26.73 7.76
N PHE A 95 10.12 -27.08 7.64
CA PHE A 95 9.43 -28.07 8.46
C PHE A 95 8.89 -29.24 7.64
N SER A 96 8.53 -30.33 8.31
CA SER A 96 7.85 -31.45 7.68
C SER A 96 6.38 -31.09 7.42
N SER A 97 5.79 -31.68 6.38
CA SER A 97 4.35 -31.59 6.11
C SER A 97 3.50 -32.12 7.27
N ALA A 98 4.03 -33.03 8.09
CA ALA A 98 3.36 -33.56 9.27
C ALA A 98 3.04 -32.49 10.34
N GLN A 99 3.69 -31.32 10.25
CA GLN A 99 3.54 -30.22 11.21
C GLN A 99 2.84 -29.00 10.59
N ALA A 100 2.28 -29.14 9.38
CA ALA A 100 1.58 -28.07 8.69
C ALA A 100 0.42 -27.50 9.55
N GLY A 101 0.32 -26.18 9.63
CA GLY A 101 -0.67 -25.47 10.44
C GLY A 101 -0.41 -25.47 11.95
N MET A 102 0.66 -26.11 12.44
CA MET A 102 1.01 -26.11 13.85
C MET A 102 1.78 -24.84 14.22
N LYS A 103 1.58 -24.36 15.45
CA LYS A 103 2.34 -23.23 16.01
C LYS A 103 3.72 -23.69 16.46
N ILE A 104 4.74 -22.87 16.20
CA ILE A 104 6.09 -23.04 16.72
C ILE A 104 6.50 -21.84 17.59
N ARG A 105 7.56 -22.05 18.34
CA ARG A 105 8.26 -21.04 19.12
C ARG A 105 9.76 -21.20 18.95
N VAL A 106 10.49 -20.12 18.74
CA VAL A 106 11.92 -20.14 18.43
C VAL A 106 12.69 -19.24 19.37
N ASN A 107 13.83 -19.74 19.85
CA ASN A 107 14.83 -18.99 20.60
C ASN A 107 16.14 -19.03 19.81
N TYR A 108 16.75 -17.87 19.55
CA TYR A 108 17.97 -17.78 18.75
C TYR A 108 18.71 -16.46 19.01
N LYS A 109 19.96 -16.34 18.54
CA LYS A 109 20.68 -15.07 18.54
C LYS A 109 20.43 -14.37 17.20
N GLY A 110 19.67 -13.27 17.19
CA GLY A 110 19.40 -12.47 16.00
C GLY A 110 20.56 -11.54 15.67
N THR A 111 20.95 -11.48 14.39
CA THR A 111 22.02 -10.61 13.89
C THR A 111 21.51 -9.34 13.21
N GLY A 112 20.18 -9.13 13.17
CA GLY A 112 19.54 -8.07 12.39
C GLY A 112 18.50 -8.61 11.40
N MET A 113 17.89 -7.72 10.62
CA MET A 113 16.71 -8.04 9.81
C MET A 113 17.08 -8.87 8.57
N PRO A 114 16.35 -9.94 8.24
CA PRO A 114 16.60 -10.74 7.04
C PRO A 114 16.41 -9.90 5.78
N VAL A 115 17.43 -9.94 4.92
CA VAL A 115 17.56 -9.19 3.65
C VAL A 115 16.37 -9.37 2.69
N ALA A 116 15.48 -10.35 2.89
CA ALA A 116 14.30 -10.53 2.03
C ALA A 116 13.05 -9.73 2.48
N ALA A 117 13.14 -8.79 3.42
CA ALA A 117 11.97 -8.03 3.91
C ALA A 117 12.10 -6.51 3.70
N GLU A 118 13.33 -6.00 3.53
CA GLU A 118 13.51 -4.58 3.20
C GLU A 118 13.36 -4.27 1.70
N SER A 119 13.21 -5.28 0.84
CA SER A 119 12.84 -5.05 -0.56
C SER A 119 11.34 -5.12 -0.85
N GLU A 120 10.48 -5.57 0.08
CA GLU A 120 9.03 -5.71 -0.19
C GLU A 120 8.07 -5.16 0.88
N GLU A 121 8.45 -4.97 2.15
CA GLU A 121 7.57 -4.28 3.11
C GLU A 121 7.99 -2.82 3.29
N LYS A 122 7.85 -2.05 2.20
CA LYS A 122 7.64 -0.61 2.37
C LYS A 122 6.23 -0.42 2.93
N ILE A 123 6.09 -0.56 4.25
CA ILE A 123 4.86 -0.19 4.99
C ILE A 123 4.56 1.30 4.79
N HIS A 124 5.55 2.07 4.32
CA HIS A 124 5.34 3.43 3.85
C HIS A 124 5.59 3.60 2.35
N GLY A 125 4.60 4.11 1.63
CA GLY A 125 4.67 4.28 0.18
C GLY A 125 3.70 5.32 -0.32
N VAL A 126 3.83 5.63 -1.61
CA VAL A 126 2.95 6.58 -2.29
C VAL A 126 2.60 6.05 -3.67
N ALA A 127 1.33 6.11 -4.01
CA ALA A 127 0.81 5.94 -5.36
C ALA A 127 0.21 7.27 -5.81
N ARG A 128 0.51 7.68 -7.04
CA ARG A 128 0.02 8.93 -7.63
C ARG A 128 -0.60 8.66 -8.99
N PHE A 129 -1.81 9.18 -9.18
CA PHE A 129 -2.58 9.11 -10.41
C PHE A 129 -3.02 10.54 -10.77
N ASP A 130 -2.44 11.11 -11.82
CA ASP A 130 -2.64 12.50 -12.23
C ASP A 130 -3.04 12.65 -13.70
N THR A 131 -3.44 11.53 -14.32
CA THR A 131 -4.04 11.52 -15.66
C THR A 131 -5.46 10.97 -15.53
N PRO A 132 -6.47 11.59 -16.16
CA PRO A 132 -7.82 11.06 -16.16
C PRO A 132 -7.89 9.63 -16.73
N GLY A 133 -8.65 8.75 -16.07
CA GLY A 133 -8.77 7.36 -16.47
C GLY A 133 -9.11 6.40 -15.34
N ASN A 134 -9.06 5.11 -15.65
CA ASN A 134 -9.31 4.03 -14.71
C ASN A 134 -8.00 3.28 -14.42
N TYR A 135 -7.76 3.03 -13.15
CA TYR A 135 -6.57 2.40 -12.60
C TYR A 135 -6.98 1.39 -11.53
N THR A 136 -5.98 0.61 -11.10
CA THR A 136 -6.10 -0.27 -9.93
C THR A 136 -4.93 0.05 -9.00
N TRP A 137 -5.22 0.07 -7.70
CA TRP A 137 -4.20 0.12 -6.65
C TRP A 137 -4.32 -1.13 -5.78
N ASP A 138 -3.22 -1.88 -5.68
CA ASP A 138 -3.13 -3.04 -4.81
C ASP A 138 -2.60 -2.61 -3.45
N CYS A 139 -3.37 -2.90 -2.40
CA CYS A 139 -2.99 -2.59 -1.03
C CYS A 139 -1.81 -3.46 -0.62
N PRO A 140 -0.67 -2.87 -0.20
CA PRO A 140 0.45 -3.66 0.27
C PRO A 140 0.11 -4.47 1.51
N HIS A 141 0.87 -5.54 1.71
CA HIS A 141 0.74 -6.39 2.89
C HIS A 141 0.91 -5.56 4.17
N GLY A 142 0.13 -5.89 5.21
CA GLY A 142 0.17 -5.21 6.51
C GLY A 142 -0.45 -3.81 6.55
N VAL A 143 -0.79 -3.19 5.42
CA VAL A 143 -1.41 -1.85 5.37
C VAL A 143 -2.91 -1.95 5.65
N THR A 144 -3.38 -1.31 6.72
CA THR A 144 -4.79 -1.29 7.13
C THR A 144 -5.43 0.10 7.05
N LYS A 145 -4.61 1.12 6.79
CA LYS A 145 -5.03 2.51 6.71
C LYS A 145 -4.13 3.26 5.75
N VAL A 146 -4.74 4.12 4.92
CA VAL A 146 -4.05 5.03 4.01
C VAL A 146 -4.55 6.46 4.21
N TYR A 147 -3.80 7.42 3.70
CA TYR A 147 -4.20 8.82 3.56
C TYR A 147 -4.37 9.15 2.09
N VAL A 148 -5.58 9.56 1.71
CA VAL A 148 -5.94 9.87 0.32
C VAL A 148 -6.04 11.37 0.13
N THR A 149 -5.31 11.90 -0.84
CA THR A 149 -5.52 13.25 -1.35
C THR A 149 -6.18 13.12 -2.72
N ALA A 150 -7.35 13.71 -2.91
CA ALA A 150 -8.10 13.59 -4.15
C ALA A 150 -8.69 14.93 -4.57
N VAL A 151 -8.79 15.14 -5.89
CA VAL A 151 -9.39 16.32 -6.51
C VAL A 151 -10.28 15.85 -7.66
N GLY A 152 -11.55 16.26 -7.67
CA GLY A 152 -12.49 16.00 -8.76
C GLY A 152 -12.25 16.91 -9.97
N GLY A 153 -12.81 16.56 -11.13
CA GLY A 153 -12.70 17.38 -12.33
C GLY A 153 -13.37 18.75 -12.19
N GLY A 154 -12.82 19.78 -12.83
CA GLY A 154 -13.42 21.12 -12.89
C GLY A 154 -14.45 21.24 -14.03
N GLY A 155 -15.52 21.98 -13.79
CA GLY A 155 -16.51 22.34 -14.81
C GLY A 155 -15.99 23.43 -15.77
N ILE A 156 -16.61 23.53 -16.94
CA ILE A 156 -16.25 24.54 -17.96
C ILE A 156 -17.20 25.73 -17.92
N LYS A 157 -16.71 26.90 -18.35
CA LYS A 157 -17.55 28.09 -18.54
C LYS A 157 -18.63 27.88 -19.61
N GLY A 158 -19.78 28.50 -19.39
CA GLY A 158 -20.86 28.60 -20.36
C GLY A 158 -20.52 29.51 -21.55
N ASN A 159 -21.35 29.46 -22.59
CA ASN A 159 -21.23 30.32 -23.77
C ASN A 159 -21.69 31.74 -23.44
N SER A 160 -20.93 32.71 -23.96
CA SER A 160 -21.43 34.07 -24.10
C SER A 160 -22.49 34.14 -25.20
N HIS A 161 -23.44 35.05 -25.03
CA HIS A 161 -24.46 35.36 -26.00
C HIS A 161 -23.96 36.43 -27.00
N PRO A 162 -24.37 36.41 -28.28
CA PRO A 162 -24.00 37.45 -29.25
C PRO A 162 -24.37 38.88 -28.83
N ASP A 163 -25.43 39.03 -28.05
CA ASP A 163 -25.88 40.34 -27.51
C ASP A 163 -25.02 40.85 -26.34
N GLY A 164 -23.91 40.19 -26.02
CA GLY A 164 -22.90 40.65 -25.05
C GLY A 164 -23.04 40.07 -23.64
N GLY A 165 -24.04 39.23 -23.35
CA GLY A 165 -24.15 38.53 -22.07
C GLY A 165 -23.01 37.52 -21.87
N PRO A 166 -22.22 37.58 -20.77
CA PRO A 166 -21.17 36.61 -20.51
C PRO A 166 -21.74 35.26 -20.05
N GLY A 167 -21.17 34.15 -20.51
CA GLY A 167 -21.52 32.83 -19.96
C GLY A 167 -21.10 32.69 -18.50
N GLY A 168 -21.81 31.84 -17.74
CA GLY A 168 -21.47 31.56 -16.35
C GLY A 168 -20.12 30.84 -16.22
N LEU A 169 -19.47 30.98 -15.07
CA LEU A 169 -18.22 30.27 -14.77
C LEU A 169 -18.50 28.78 -14.51
N GLY A 170 -17.52 27.92 -14.78
CA GLY A 170 -17.58 26.52 -14.37
C GLY A 170 -17.31 26.39 -12.88
N GLY A 171 -17.89 25.36 -12.26
CA GLY A 171 -17.67 25.01 -10.86
C GLY A 171 -16.32 24.33 -10.64
N ASN A 172 -15.72 24.53 -9.47
CA ASN A 172 -14.51 23.81 -9.07
C ASN A 172 -14.85 22.37 -8.68
N GLY A 173 -13.96 21.41 -8.96
CA GLY A 173 -14.04 20.08 -8.36
C GLY A 173 -13.82 20.11 -6.85
N TYR A 174 -14.39 19.15 -6.14
CA TYR A 174 -14.13 18.97 -4.72
C TYR A 174 -12.68 18.52 -4.50
N SER A 175 -12.07 18.92 -3.39
CA SER A 175 -10.75 18.45 -2.99
C SER A 175 -10.72 17.99 -1.53
N CYS A 176 -10.06 16.86 -1.28
CA CYS A 176 -9.69 16.41 0.06
C CYS A 176 -8.18 16.26 0.17
N PHE A 177 -7.65 16.53 1.36
CA PHE A 177 -6.22 16.40 1.64
C PHE A 177 -6.01 15.42 2.79
N LYS A 178 -5.18 14.39 2.53
CA LYS A 178 -4.84 13.34 3.49
C LYS A 178 -6.07 12.82 4.27
N ALA A 179 -7.14 12.51 3.56
CA ALA A 179 -8.33 11.89 4.12
C ALA A 179 -7.98 10.47 4.59
N PRO A 180 -8.18 10.13 5.88
CA PRO A 180 -7.89 8.79 6.37
C PRO A 180 -8.91 7.79 5.83
N VAL A 181 -8.45 6.73 5.19
CA VAL A 181 -9.29 5.67 4.62
C VAL A 181 -8.82 4.32 5.15
N ALA A 182 -9.76 3.52 5.66
CA ALA A 182 -9.49 2.15 6.08
C ALA A 182 -9.43 1.23 4.84
N VAL A 183 -8.43 0.37 4.78
CA VAL A 183 -8.22 -0.60 3.69
C VAL A 183 -7.95 -1.98 4.26
N ALA A 184 -8.19 -3.01 3.46
CA ALA A 184 -7.84 -4.38 3.77
C ALA A 184 -6.46 -4.69 3.14
N PRO A 185 -5.51 -5.25 3.92
CA PRO A 185 -4.25 -5.74 3.36
C PRO A 185 -4.47 -6.69 2.19
N ASP A 186 -3.60 -6.64 1.19
CA ASP A 186 -3.60 -7.50 -0.01
C ASP A 186 -4.85 -7.37 -0.91
N ALA A 187 -5.73 -6.40 -0.65
CA ALA A 187 -6.91 -6.14 -1.48
C ALA A 187 -6.60 -5.16 -2.62
N SER A 188 -7.23 -5.38 -3.77
CA SER A 188 -7.18 -4.46 -4.91
C SER A 188 -8.35 -3.47 -4.88
N TYR A 189 -8.07 -2.20 -5.13
CA TYR A 189 -9.04 -1.12 -5.17
C TYR A 189 -9.07 -0.47 -6.55
N ALA A 190 -10.27 -0.29 -7.09
CA ALA A 190 -10.47 0.51 -8.30
C ALA A 190 -10.14 1.98 -8.00
N VAL A 191 -9.43 2.64 -8.89
CA VAL A 191 -9.13 4.07 -8.82
C VAL A 191 -9.62 4.71 -10.11
N HIS A 192 -10.44 5.75 -9.99
CA HIS A 192 -10.82 6.57 -11.13
C HIS A 192 -10.32 7.99 -10.89
N VAL A 193 -9.61 8.55 -11.86
CA VAL A 193 -9.24 9.96 -11.88
C VAL A 193 -10.17 10.65 -12.88
N GLY A 194 -10.99 11.58 -12.40
CA GLY A 194 -12.00 12.21 -13.23
C GLY A 194 -11.44 13.26 -14.17
N ALA A 195 -11.93 13.32 -15.40
CA ALA A 195 -11.57 14.38 -16.36
C ALA A 195 -12.20 15.74 -16.00
N ALA A 196 -11.55 16.83 -16.43
CA ALA A 196 -12.19 18.14 -16.45
C ALA A 196 -13.18 18.23 -17.64
N ALA A 197 -14.22 19.05 -17.49
CA ALA A 197 -15.16 19.29 -18.56
C ALA A 197 -14.49 19.99 -19.74
N TYR A 198 -14.86 19.62 -20.96
CA TYR A 198 -14.35 20.25 -22.17
C TYR A 198 -15.41 20.30 -23.27
N ARG A 199 -15.16 21.13 -24.28
CA ARG A 199 -16.02 21.21 -25.46
C ARG A 199 -15.48 20.33 -26.55
N ASN A 200 -16.30 19.40 -27.03
CA ASN A 200 -15.91 18.61 -28.18
C ASN A 200 -16.10 19.43 -29.46
N MET A 201 -14.98 19.83 -30.07
CA MET A 201 -14.99 20.56 -31.34
C MET A 201 -15.20 19.66 -32.56
N SER A 202 -15.19 18.33 -32.38
CA SER A 202 -15.51 17.37 -33.44
C SER A 202 -16.95 16.88 -33.32
N GLY A 203 -17.75 17.06 -34.38
CA GLY A 203 -19.01 16.31 -34.54
C GLY A 203 -20.25 16.81 -33.77
N GLY A 204 -20.36 18.12 -33.45
CA GLY A 204 -21.63 18.69 -32.99
C GLY A 204 -21.56 19.73 -31.86
N GLY A 205 -20.38 20.06 -31.34
CA GLY A 205 -20.22 21.14 -30.36
C GLY A 205 -20.76 20.84 -28.96
N GLY A 206 -20.97 19.56 -28.63
CA GLY A 206 -21.44 19.12 -27.31
C GLY A 206 -20.40 19.38 -26.22
N ILE A 207 -20.90 19.67 -25.02
CA ILE A 207 -20.07 19.71 -23.81
C ILE A 207 -19.92 18.28 -23.31
N VAL A 208 -18.69 17.89 -22.97
CA VAL A 208 -18.39 16.70 -22.19
C VAL A 208 -18.26 17.15 -20.74
N ASP A 209 -19.07 16.58 -19.87
CA ASP A 209 -19.10 16.92 -18.45
C ASP A 209 -17.82 16.46 -17.74
N ALA A 210 -17.51 17.12 -16.62
CA ALA A 210 -16.43 16.72 -15.75
C ALA A 210 -16.80 15.41 -15.03
N GLU A 211 -15.79 14.68 -14.56
CA GLU A 211 -15.97 13.39 -13.89
C GLU A 211 -15.44 13.42 -12.46
N ASP A 212 -16.03 12.57 -11.63
CA ASP A 212 -15.61 12.37 -10.24
C ASP A 212 -14.25 11.67 -10.17
N THR A 213 -13.46 11.99 -9.15
CA THR A 213 -12.29 11.19 -8.79
C THR A 213 -12.65 10.27 -7.63
N THR A 214 -12.43 8.96 -7.78
CA THR A 214 -12.83 7.95 -6.79
C THR A 214 -11.71 7.00 -6.39
N PHE A 215 -11.72 6.62 -5.12
CA PHE A 215 -10.96 5.49 -4.57
C PHE A 215 -11.95 4.39 -4.18
N GLY A 216 -12.28 3.53 -5.15
CA GLY A 216 -13.33 2.52 -5.03
C GLY A 216 -14.65 3.14 -4.57
N SER A 217 -15.32 2.46 -3.65
CA SER A 217 -16.46 3.01 -2.91
C SER A 217 -16.06 3.69 -1.60
N LEU A 218 -14.76 3.89 -1.36
CA LEU A 218 -14.25 4.37 -0.08
C LEU A 218 -14.17 5.90 -0.01
N LEU A 219 -13.92 6.55 -1.14
CA LEU A 219 -13.83 8.01 -1.23
C LEU A 219 -14.23 8.49 -2.62
N THR A 220 -14.99 9.59 -2.67
CA THR A 220 -15.36 10.30 -3.90
C THR A 220 -15.09 11.78 -3.73
N ALA A 221 -14.27 12.34 -4.61
CA ALA A 221 -14.13 13.77 -4.81
C ALA A 221 -14.94 14.17 -6.04
N ALA A 222 -16.11 14.78 -5.83
CA ALA A 222 -17.02 15.06 -6.94
C ALA A 222 -16.50 16.15 -7.87
N HIS A 223 -16.90 16.07 -9.13
CA HIS A 223 -16.65 17.11 -10.11
C HIS A 223 -17.45 18.40 -9.86
N GLY A 224 -16.96 19.50 -10.42
CA GLY A 224 -17.70 20.75 -10.53
C GLY A 224 -18.64 20.75 -11.73
N GLU A 225 -19.80 21.40 -11.60
CA GLU A 225 -20.78 21.54 -12.67
C GLU A 225 -20.37 22.58 -13.70
N ASN A 226 -20.93 22.48 -14.91
CA ASN A 226 -20.69 23.44 -15.97
C ASN A 226 -21.46 24.74 -15.76
N GLY A 227 -20.86 25.86 -16.18
CA GLY A 227 -21.53 27.14 -16.23
C GLY A 227 -22.64 27.15 -17.29
N GLY A 228 -23.78 27.73 -16.95
CA GLY A 228 -24.90 27.94 -17.84
C GLY A 228 -24.56 28.94 -18.95
N ASN A 229 -25.17 28.73 -20.12
CA ASN A 229 -25.08 29.67 -21.23
C ASN A 229 -25.84 30.96 -20.92
N ALA A 230 -25.33 32.09 -21.39
CA ALA A 230 -26.06 33.36 -21.36
C ALA A 230 -27.30 33.29 -22.27
N THR A 231 -28.37 33.97 -21.86
CA THR A 231 -29.58 34.16 -22.68
C THR A 231 -29.84 35.67 -22.87
N GLY A 232 -29.61 36.18 -24.08
CA GLY A 232 -29.67 37.61 -24.37
C GLY A 232 -28.51 38.41 -23.74
N ALA A 233 -28.80 39.62 -23.24
CA ALA A 233 -27.82 40.47 -22.57
C ALA A 233 -27.51 40.05 -21.12
N GLY A 234 -28.25 39.09 -20.56
CA GLY A 234 -28.06 38.61 -19.19
C GLY A 234 -26.90 37.62 -19.06
N PRO A 235 -26.23 37.55 -17.89
CA PRO A 235 -25.20 36.55 -17.65
C PRO A 235 -25.77 35.14 -17.56
N GLY A 236 -24.96 34.14 -17.90
CA GLY A 236 -25.25 32.73 -17.60
C GLY A 236 -25.10 32.42 -16.11
N THR A 237 -25.68 31.31 -15.65
CA THR A 237 -25.56 30.85 -14.26
C THR A 237 -24.19 30.22 -14.01
N ASP A 238 -23.55 30.51 -12.88
CA ASP A 238 -22.32 29.80 -12.51
C ASP A 238 -22.62 28.35 -12.15
N GLY A 239 -21.70 27.44 -12.50
CA GLY A 239 -21.77 26.03 -12.15
C GLY A 239 -21.49 25.82 -10.66
N ALA A 240 -22.21 24.88 -10.04
CA ALA A 240 -21.96 24.51 -8.65
C ALA A 240 -20.59 23.83 -8.49
N GLY A 241 -19.94 24.04 -7.34
CA GLY A 241 -18.75 23.29 -6.97
C GLY A 241 -19.09 21.83 -6.62
N GLY A 242 -18.10 20.95 -6.76
CA GLY A 242 -18.23 19.56 -6.36
C GLY A 242 -18.45 19.38 -4.85
N TRP A 243 -19.26 18.39 -4.49
CA TRP A 243 -19.60 18.03 -3.11
C TRP A 243 -18.96 16.71 -2.70
N ASN A 244 -18.81 16.46 -1.39
CA ASN A 244 -18.36 15.17 -0.89
C ASN A 244 -19.56 14.22 -0.71
N ILE A 245 -19.47 13.00 -1.24
CA ILE A 245 -20.54 11.99 -1.15
C ILE A 245 -20.29 10.97 -0.01
N LEU A 246 -19.13 10.96 0.66
CA LEU A 246 -18.86 10.05 1.79
C LEU A 246 -18.46 10.73 3.11
N GLN A 247 -19.22 10.30 4.12
CA GLN A 247 -19.39 10.80 5.47
C GLN A 247 -18.32 10.22 6.41
N TYR A 248 -17.19 10.91 6.57
CA TYR A 248 -16.40 10.81 7.80
C TYR A 248 -15.99 12.21 8.25
N GLY A 249 -16.33 12.56 9.48
CA GLY A 249 -16.29 13.91 10.03
C GLY A 249 -14.90 14.49 10.20
N VAL A 250 -14.23 14.85 9.11
CA VAL A 250 -12.99 15.60 9.11
C VAL A 250 -13.08 16.75 8.12
N GLY A 251 -13.02 17.96 8.69
CA GLY A 251 -12.59 19.24 8.10
C GLY A 251 -13.12 19.57 6.71
N GLN A 252 -13.97 20.59 6.62
CA GLN A 252 -14.37 21.18 5.34
C GLN A 252 -13.15 21.49 4.46
N GLY A 253 -12.95 20.67 3.42
CA GLY A 253 -11.95 20.92 2.40
C GLY A 253 -12.26 22.23 1.71
N GLN A 254 -11.28 23.13 1.66
CA GLN A 254 -11.38 24.36 0.88
C GLN A 254 -11.39 23.98 -0.62
N PRO A 255 -12.19 24.65 -1.47
CA PRO A 255 -12.20 24.38 -2.90
C PRO A 255 -10.83 24.72 -3.49
N TYR A 256 -10.07 23.70 -3.88
CA TYR A 256 -8.90 23.89 -4.74
C TYR A 256 -9.41 24.17 -6.16
N SER A 257 -8.92 25.23 -6.80
CA SER A 257 -9.18 25.46 -8.22
C SER A 257 -8.40 24.41 -9.01
N ALA A 258 -9.03 23.26 -9.29
CA ALA A 258 -8.49 22.30 -10.24
C ALA A 258 -8.33 23.04 -11.58
N ALA A 259 -7.09 23.21 -12.00
CA ALA A 259 -6.75 23.74 -13.31
C ALA A 259 -7.33 22.81 -14.38
N ALA A 260 -7.37 23.30 -15.63
CA ALA A 260 -7.96 22.68 -16.81
C ALA A 260 -7.47 21.25 -17.18
N ASP A 261 -6.70 20.58 -16.32
CA ASP A 261 -5.92 19.37 -16.59
C ASP A 261 -6.54 18.08 -15.98
N GLY A 262 -7.69 18.19 -15.28
CA GLY A 262 -8.42 17.05 -14.73
C GLY A 262 -8.18 16.80 -13.23
N GLY A 263 -8.64 15.64 -12.76
CA GLY A 263 -8.57 15.21 -11.37
C GLY A 263 -7.18 14.72 -10.96
N LEU A 264 -7.02 14.47 -9.66
CA LEU A 264 -5.79 13.95 -9.07
C LEU A 264 -6.18 12.98 -7.96
N LEU A 265 -5.47 11.86 -7.83
CA LEU A 265 -5.56 10.97 -6.69
C LEU A 265 -4.19 10.52 -6.22
N ILE A 266 -3.90 10.72 -4.94
CA ILE A 266 -2.66 10.29 -4.28
C ILE A 266 -3.04 9.44 -3.07
N ILE A 267 -2.43 8.28 -2.95
CA ILE A 267 -2.58 7.35 -1.82
C ILE A 267 -1.24 7.26 -1.12
N GLU A 268 -1.20 7.64 0.15
CA GLU A 268 -0.03 7.50 1.02
C GLU A 268 -0.33 6.45 2.09
N TRP A 269 0.60 5.53 2.34
CA TRP A 269 0.55 4.59 3.45
C TRP A 269 1.85 4.69 4.24
#